data_AF-A0A8S9XES7-F1
#
_entry.id   AF-A0A8S9XES7-F1
#
_cell.length_a   1.000
_cell.length_b   1.000
_cell.length_c   1.000
_cell.angle_alpha   90.00
_cell.angle_beta   90.00
_cell.angle_gamma   90.00
#
_symmetry.space_group_name_H-M   'P 1'
#
loop_
_entity.id
_entity.type
_entity.pdbx_description
1 polymer ?
#
loop_
_entity_poly.entity_id
_entity_poly.type
_entity_poly.pdbx_seq_one_letter_code
_entity_poly.pdbx_strand_id
1 'polypeptide(L)'
;MPRLCSRPENFSLSENRRGGRECIIAFLSWLLADGRMTGMWWWIGALLAVSAATRTIRTKYGEISGVMVTPDSRHLGAVEVFKGVPYASPPTGSLRFMPPVTGAIWSGVKVADKFGPVCPQMLPDIRNETAALKRMPRGRLEYLKRLLPYLKNQNEDCLYLNIYAPADIQSKLCLHDIKIKDYIKCFGSEC
;
A
#
# COMPACT_ATOMS: atom_id res chain seq x y z
N MET A 1 -12.77 67.72 -34.86
CA MET A 1 -12.59 68.32 -33.52
C MET A 1 -12.94 67.26 -32.46
N PRO A 2 -12.33 67.29 -31.26
CA PRO A 2 -11.51 66.16 -30.78
C PRO A 2 -12.20 65.29 -29.69
N ARG A 3 -11.72 64.10 -29.29
CA ARG A 3 -10.31 63.70 -29.04
C ARG A 3 -9.98 62.21 -29.30
N LEU A 4 -8.69 62.01 -29.59
CA LEU A 4 -7.85 60.83 -29.28
C LEU A 4 -6.94 61.23 -28.09
N CYS A 5 -6.23 60.36 -27.35
CA CYS A 5 -5.93 58.93 -27.49
C CYS A 5 -6.60 58.15 -26.32
N SER A 6 -6.25 56.94 -25.83
CA SER A 6 -5.06 56.06 -25.94
C SER A 6 -5.43 54.56 -25.93
N ARG A 7 -4.43 53.71 -26.19
CA ARG A 7 -4.51 52.26 -26.50
C ARG A 7 -4.94 51.33 -25.33
N PRO A 8 -5.27 50.05 -25.63
CA PRO A 8 -6.03 49.17 -24.74
C PRO A 8 -5.16 48.25 -23.88
N GLU A 9 -5.79 47.60 -22.90
CA GLU A 9 -5.63 46.18 -22.55
C GLU A 9 -6.56 45.84 -21.37
N ASN A 10 -7.35 44.77 -21.46
CA ASN A 10 -7.22 43.61 -20.58
C ASN A 10 -8.36 42.59 -20.76
N PHE A 11 -7.94 41.35 -21.01
CA PHE A 11 -8.74 40.14 -21.03
C PHE A 11 -9.09 39.77 -19.58
N SER A 12 -10.37 39.79 -19.21
CA SER A 12 -10.82 39.52 -17.85
C SER A 12 -10.79 38.02 -17.51
N LEU A 13 -9.62 37.55 -17.05
CA LEU A 13 -9.50 36.24 -16.42
C LEU A 13 -10.34 36.20 -15.13
N SER A 14 -11.48 35.52 -15.20
CA SER A 14 -12.22 35.07 -14.03
C SER A 14 -11.56 33.81 -13.46
N GLU A 15 -10.38 34.00 -12.85
CA GLU A 15 -9.61 32.91 -12.25
C GLU A 15 -10.40 32.27 -11.10
N ASN A 16 -10.54 30.94 -11.16
CA ASN A 16 -11.48 30.17 -10.37
C ASN A 16 -11.07 30.09 -8.88
N ARG A 17 -12.06 29.89 -7.98
CA ARG A 17 -11.90 29.86 -6.52
C ARG A 17 -10.82 28.86 -6.04
N ARG A 18 -9.60 29.36 -5.81
CA ARG A 18 -8.56 28.74 -4.97
C ARG A 18 -8.02 29.77 -3.97
N GLY A 19 -8.79 29.99 -2.90
CA GLY A 19 -8.41 30.84 -1.77
C GLY A 19 -8.75 30.16 -0.45
N GLY A 20 -7.77 29.98 0.43
CA GLY A 20 -7.98 29.41 1.77
C GLY A 20 -6.87 28.51 2.34
N ARG A 21 -5.89 28.07 1.53
CA ARG A 21 -4.75 27.24 2.00
C ARG A 21 -3.36 27.78 1.70
N GLU A 22 -3.24 28.73 0.76
CA GLU A 22 -1.97 29.39 0.42
C GLU A 22 -1.50 30.38 1.51
N CYS A 23 -2.43 31.05 2.21
CA CYS A 23 -2.11 32.17 3.12
C CYS A 23 -1.33 31.77 4.39
N ILE A 24 -1.47 30.53 4.88
CA ILE A 24 -0.82 30.08 6.12
C ILE A 24 0.68 29.81 5.89
N ILE A 25 1.04 29.29 4.71
CA ILE A 25 2.43 28.99 4.34
C ILE A 25 3.22 30.29 4.18
N ALA A 26 2.62 31.32 3.58
CA ALA A 26 3.24 32.64 3.46
C ALA A 26 3.48 33.32 4.83
N PHE A 27 2.54 33.21 5.77
CA PHE A 27 2.66 33.85 7.09
C PHE A 27 3.77 33.24 7.96
N LEU A 28 3.94 31.91 7.90
CA LEU A 28 5.04 31.21 8.59
C LEU A 28 6.41 31.52 7.98
N SER A 29 6.47 31.90 6.70
CA SER A 29 7.73 32.27 6.04
C SER A 29 8.21 33.69 6.36
N TRP A 30 7.37 34.55 6.95
CA TRP A 30 7.76 35.90 7.38
C TRP A 30 8.31 35.93 8.81
N LEU A 31 7.87 35.01 9.68
CA LEU A 31 8.35 34.86 11.06
C LEU A 31 9.75 34.21 11.20
N LEU A 32 10.36 33.79 10.09
CA LEU A 32 11.71 33.18 10.06
C LEU A 32 12.82 34.15 9.62
N ALA A 33 12.51 35.45 9.49
CA ALA A 33 13.46 36.47 9.01
C ALA A 33 14.26 37.18 10.12
N ASP A 34 13.90 37.03 11.41
CA ASP A 34 14.66 37.59 12.53
C ASP A 34 15.53 36.53 13.22
N GLY A 35 16.83 36.61 12.98
CA GLY A 35 17.83 35.60 13.39
C GLY A 35 18.15 35.54 14.88
N ARG A 36 17.20 35.10 15.71
CA ARG A 36 17.42 34.70 17.12
C ARG A 36 16.50 33.55 17.53
N MET A 37 17.04 32.33 17.53
CA MET A 37 16.79 31.22 18.48
C MET A 37 17.46 29.94 17.95
N THR A 38 18.77 29.83 18.11
CA THR A 38 19.49 28.57 17.91
C THR A 38 19.06 27.57 18.99
N GLY A 39 18.60 26.38 18.57
CA GLY A 39 18.55 25.21 19.47
C GLY A 39 17.20 24.83 20.10
N MET A 40 16.07 24.87 19.36
CA MET A 40 14.92 24.00 19.69
C MET A 40 13.94 23.72 18.53
N TRP A 41 14.39 23.79 17.28
CA TRP A 41 13.55 23.65 16.07
C TRP A 41 14.06 22.59 15.07
N TRP A 42 14.66 21.51 15.57
CA TRP A 42 15.05 20.33 14.77
C TRP A 42 14.22 19.06 15.07
N TRP A 43 13.18 19.19 15.91
CA TRP A 43 12.31 18.09 16.33
C TRP A 43 10.87 18.18 15.83
N ILE A 44 10.46 19.29 15.21
CA ILE A 44 9.12 19.46 14.59
C ILE A 44 9.24 19.30 13.07
N GLY A 45 9.84 18.17 12.67
CA GLY A 45 9.95 17.70 11.29
C GLY A 45 9.41 16.28 11.14
N ALA A 46 8.46 15.89 12.00
CA ALA A 46 7.81 14.58 11.94
C ALA A 46 6.98 14.49 10.65
N LEU A 47 7.59 13.93 9.60
CA LEU A 47 6.93 13.60 8.35
C LEU A 47 5.65 12.81 8.64
N LEU A 48 4.50 13.44 8.41
CA LEU A 48 3.27 12.71 8.14
C LEU A 48 3.43 12.04 6.77
N ALA A 49 4.05 10.86 6.78
CA ALA A 49 4.06 9.95 5.65
C ALA A 49 2.63 9.41 5.43
N VAL A 50 1.78 10.25 4.84
CA VAL A 50 0.42 9.88 4.44
C VAL A 50 0.54 8.85 3.34
N SER A 51 0.39 7.58 3.70
CA SER A 51 0.28 6.50 2.73
C SER A 51 -0.94 6.75 1.85
N ALA A 52 -0.75 6.78 0.53
CA ALA A 52 -1.83 7.03 -0.42
C ALA A 52 -2.79 5.83 -0.43
N ALA A 53 -3.89 5.95 0.32
CA ALA A 53 -4.99 5.01 0.28
C ALA A 53 -5.58 4.97 -1.14
N THR A 54 -5.80 3.77 -1.67
CA THR A 54 -6.43 3.62 -2.98
C THR A 54 -7.95 3.66 -2.88
N ARG A 55 -8.61 3.72 -4.04
CA ARG A 55 -10.07 3.64 -4.20
C ARG A 55 -10.66 2.46 -3.40
N THR A 56 -11.86 2.67 -2.87
CA THR A 56 -12.64 1.60 -2.26
C THR A 56 -13.13 0.64 -3.34
N ILE A 57 -12.85 -0.66 -3.18
CA ILE A 57 -13.35 -1.73 -4.05
C ILE A 57 -14.44 -2.50 -3.30
N ARG A 58 -15.58 -2.69 -3.96
CA ARG A 58 -16.70 -3.48 -3.43
C ARG A 58 -16.51 -4.96 -3.80
N THR A 59 -16.41 -5.82 -2.79
CA THR A 59 -16.35 -7.28 -2.94
C THR A 59 -17.69 -7.92 -2.55
N LYS A 60 -17.84 -9.23 -2.80
CA LYS A 60 -19.01 -10.01 -2.34
C LYS A 60 -19.18 -10.08 -0.81
N TYR A 61 -18.13 -9.79 -0.03
CA TYR A 61 -18.15 -9.86 1.44
C TYR A 61 -18.18 -8.49 2.13
N GLY A 62 -18.03 -7.40 1.37
CA GLY A 62 -17.92 -6.04 1.90
C GLY A 62 -16.92 -5.21 1.12
N GLU A 63 -16.72 -3.97 1.56
CA GLU A 63 -15.83 -3.02 0.90
C GLU A 63 -14.41 -3.09 1.47
N ILE A 64 -13.41 -2.90 0.60
CA ILE A 64 -11.99 -2.87 0.96
C ILE A 64 -11.30 -1.63 0.41
N SER A 65 -10.32 -1.08 1.15
CA SER A 65 -9.41 -0.05 0.65
C SER A 65 -7.97 -0.49 0.93
N GLY A 66 -7.13 -0.45 -0.10
CA GLY A 66 -5.71 -0.82 -0.06
C GLY A 66 -4.79 0.41 -0.13
N VAL A 67 -3.55 0.18 -0.51
CA VAL A 67 -2.50 1.22 -0.63
C VAL A 67 -1.96 1.22 -2.07
N MET A 68 -1.74 2.40 -2.63
CA MET A 68 -1.01 2.54 -3.89
C MET A 68 0.50 2.52 -3.63
N VAL A 69 1.22 1.61 -4.29
CA VAL A 69 2.67 1.43 -4.17
C VAL A 69 3.32 1.61 -5.53
N THR A 70 4.18 2.61 -5.66
CA THR A 70 5.01 2.81 -6.86
C THR A 70 6.39 2.17 -6.62
N PRO A 71 6.82 1.18 -7.43
CA PRO A 71 8.16 0.61 -7.31
C PRO A 71 9.24 1.60 -7.75
N ASP A 72 10.45 1.51 -7.19
CA ASP A 72 11.61 2.37 -7.53
C ASP A 72 12.17 2.14 -8.96
N SER A 73 11.49 1.33 -9.79
CA SER A 73 11.91 1.03 -11.17
C SER A 73 11.18 1.94 -12.16
N ARG A 74 11.95 2.62 -13.01
CA ARG A 74 11.44 3.51 -14.07
C ARG A 74 10.54 2.82 -15.11
N HIS A 75 10.52 1.48 -15.13
CA HIS A 75 9.76 0.66 -16.07
C HIS A 75 8.52 0.00 -15.43
N LEU A 76 8.24 0.24 -14.15
CA LEU A 76 7.10 -0.34 -13.44
C LEU A 76 6.11 0.76 -13.06
N GLY A 77 4.85 0.59 -13.47
CA GLY A 77 3.76 1.45 -13.04
C GLY A 77 3.41 1.26 -11.56
N ALA A 78 2.58 2.17 -11.03
CA ALA A 78 2.02 2.02 -9.69
C ALA A 78 1.15 0.76 -9.58
N VAL A 79 1.09 0.17 -8.39
CA VAL A 79 0.36 -1.05 -8.08
C VAL A 79 -0.60 -0.77 -6.92
N GLU A 80 -1.88 -1.09 -7.09
CA GLU A 80 -2.85 -1.19 -5.99
C GLU A 80 -2.58 -2.47 -5.19
N VAL A 81 -2.28 -2.32 -3.91
CA VAL A 81 -1.92 -3.41 -3.01
C VAL A 81 -2.94 -3.54 -1.88
N PHE A 82 -3.57 -4.70 -1.78
CA PHE A 82 -4.51 -5.06 -0.71
C PHE A 82 -3.93 -6.23 0.07
N LYS A 83 -3.67 -6.05 1.36
CA LYS A 83 -3.04 -7.04 2.24
C LYS A 83 -4.04 -7.49 3.31
N GLY A 84 -3.94 -8.76 3.72
CA GLY A 84 -4.77 -9.28 4.82
C GLY A 84 -6.27 -9.32 4.48
N VAL A 85 -6.64 -9.58 3.23
CA VAL A 85 -8.04 -9.72 2.81
C VAL A 85 -8.55 -11.12 3.18
N PRO A 86 -9.56 -11.27 4.04
CA PRO A 86 -10.08 -12.58 4.42
C PRO A 86 -10.85 -13.22 3.25
N TYR A 87 -10.62 -14.52 3.01
CA TYR A 87 -11.32 -15.26 1.96
C TYR A 87 -12.22 -16.40 2.48
N ALA A 88 -11.98 -16.83 3.72
CA ALA A 88 -12.72 -17.89 4.42
C ALA A 88 -12.90 -17.53 5.90
N SER A 89 -13.79 -18.24 6.59
CA SER A 89 -13.95 -18.12 8.05
C SER A 89 -12.79 -18.80 8.79
N PRO A 90 -12.38 -18.33 9.99
CA PRO A 90 -11.26 -18.89 10.73
C PRO A 90 -11.44 -20.39 11.02
N PRO A 91 -10.43 -21.26 10.77
CA PRO A 91 -10.53 -22.71 10.95
C PRO A 91 -10.28 -23.14 12.41
N THR A 92 -10.84 -22.38 13.36
CA THR A 92 -10.64 -22.54 14.80
C THR A 92 -11.80 -23.29 15.46
N GLY A 93 -11.57 -23.85 16.66
CA GLY A 93 -12.60 -24.55 17.42
C GLY A 93 -13.24 -25.70 16.65
N SER A 94 -14.56 -25.66 16.46
CA SER A 94 -15.34 -26.66 15.72
C SER A 94 -15.09 -26.69 14.21
N LEU A 95 -14.46 -25.64 13.63
CA LEU A 95 -14.07 -25.61 12.23
C LEU A 95 -12.67 -26.19 11.98
N ARG A 96 -11.95 -26.59 13.04
CA ARG A 96 -10.65 -27.23 12.91
C ARG A 96 -10.79 -28.58 12.21
N PHE A 97 -9.95 -28.82 11.21
CA PHE A 97 -9.98 -29.99 10.31
C PHE A 97 -11.24 -30.12 9.43
N MET A 98 -12.13 -29.12 9.42
CA MET A 98 -13.23 -29.03 8.46
C MET A 98 -12.77 -28.33 7.15
N PRO A 99 -13.48 -28.53 6.02
CA PRO A 99 -13.26 -27.73 4.82
C PRO A 99 -13.44 -26.23 5.10
N PRO A 100 -12.67 -25.34 4.43
CA PRO A 100 -12.82 -23.89 4.63
C PRO A 100 -14.23 -23.41 4.30
N VAL A 101 -14.90 -22.82 5.29
CA VAL A 101 -16.23 -22.21 5.12
C VAL A 101 -16.08 -20.79 4.60
N THR A 102 -17.07 -20.32 3.83
CA THR A 102 -17.15 -18.93 3.37
C THR A 102 -16.98 -17.92 4.53
N GLY A 103 -16.25 -16.83 4.29
CA GLY A 103 -16.01 -15.77 5.28
C GLY A 103 -17.28 -14.98 5.61
N ALA A 104 -17.34 -14.42 6.81
CA ALA A 104 -18.42 -13.52 7.22
C ALA A 104 -18.42 -12.22 6.39
N ILE A 105 -19.62 -11.70 6.11
CA ILE A 105 -19.82 -10.38 5.49
C ILE A 105 -19.58 -9.30 6.55
N TRP A 106 -18.84 -8.25 6.21
CA TRP A 106 -18.59 -7.11 7.10
C TRP A 106 -19.27 -5.82 6.61
N SER A 107 -19.66 -4.97 7.56
CA SER A 107 -20.19 -3.63 7.31
C SER A 107 -19.06 -2.59 7.21
N GLY A 108 -19.17 -1.65 6.27
CA GLY A 108 -18.21 -0.58 6.08
C GLY A 108 -16.94 -1.01 5.32
N VAL A 109 -15.95 -0.11 5.30
CA VAL A 109 -14.70 -0.30 4.53
C VAL A 109 -13.62 -0.94 5.41
N LYS A 110 -13.14 -2.12 5.00
CA LYS A 110 -11.99 -2.78 5.63
C LYS A 110 -10.69 -2.22 5.03
N VAL A 111 -9.85 -1.61 5.87
CA VAL A 111 -8.50 -1.19 5.48
C VAL A 111 -7.61 -2.42 5.36
N ALA A 112 -6.97 -2.57 4.19
CA ALA A 112 -6.16 -3.69 3.76
C ALA A 112 -4.70 -3.24 3.50
N ASP A 113 -4.12 -2.51 4.46
CA ASP A 113 -2.78 -1.91 4.39
C ASP A 113 -1.67 -2.84 4.94
N LYS A 114 -2.05 -3.78 5.82
CA LYS A 114 -1.18 -4.64 6.63
C LYS A 114 -1.40 -6.12 6.33
N PHE A 115 -0.33 -6.91 6.49
CA PHE A 115 -0.43 -8.36 6.39
C PHE A 115 -1.21 -8.95 7.57
N GLY A 116 -2.06 -9.94 7.28
CA GLY A 116 -2.64 -10.80 8.32
C GLY A 116 -1.57 -11.68 8.98
N PRO A 117 -1.92 -12.37 10.09
CA PRO A 117 -1.06 -13.40 10.66
C PRO A 117 -0.85 -14.55 9.66
N VAL A 118 0.31 -15.20 9.75
CA VAL A 118 0.61 -16.42 8.99
C VAL A 118 0.12 -17.66 9.74
N CYS A 119 -0.10 -18.76 9.02
CA CYS A 119 -0.52 -20.01 9.66
C CYS A 119 0.56 -20.58 10.59
N PRO A 120 0.19 -21.35 11.63
CA PRO A 120 1.13 -21.89 12.59
C PRO A 120 2.11 -22.86 11.91
N GLN A 121 3.41 -22.65 12.11
CA GLN A 121 4.46 -23.43 11.48
C GLN A 121 5.70 -23.53 12.38
N MET A 122 6.30 -24.72 12.42
CA MET A 122 7.54 -24.95 13.16
C MET A 122 8.73 -24.35 12.39
N LEU A 123 9.14 -23.15 12.78
CA LEU A 123 10.35 -22.51 12.26
C LEU A 123 11.60 -23.16 12.89
N PRO A 124 12.66 -23.46 12.12
CA PRO A 124 13.89 -23.99 12.69
C PRO A 124 14.63 -22.89 13.47
N ASP A 125 15.24 -23.25 14.60
CA ASP A 125 16.07 -22.31 15.35
C ASP A 125 17.35 -21.97 14.58
N ILE A 126 17.55 -20.67 14.34
CA ILE A 126 18.73 -20.11 13.68
C ILE A 126 19.49 -19.11 14.56
N ARG A 127 19.19 -19.03 15.87
CA ARG A 127 19.93 -18.18 16.83
C ARG A 127 21.43 -18.46 16.84
N ASN A 128 21.81 -19.73 16.64
CA ASN A 128 23.19 -20.14 16.44
C ASN A 128 23.42 -20.50 14.95
N GLU A 129 24.05 -19.60 14.21
CA GLU A 129 24.28 -19.77 12.78
C GLU A 129 25.20 -20.95 12.46
N THR A 130 26.23 -21.20 13.27
CA THR A 130 27.15 -22.34 13.09
C THR A 130 26.41 -23.68 13.23
N ALA A 131 25.45 -23.76 14.15
CA ALA A 131 24.59 -24.94 14.30
C ALA A 131 23.53 -25.04 13.19
N ALA A 132 23.00 -23.90 12.71
CA ALA A 132 22.06 -23.88 11.59
C ALA A 132 22.73 -24.32 10.28
N LEU A 133 23.96 -23.86 10.00
CA LEU A 133 24.73 -24.22 8.80
C LEU A 133 25.14 -25.70 8.73
N LYS A 134 25.16 -26.42 9.87
CA LYS A 134 25.29 -27.89 9.89
C LYS A 134 24.02 -28.61 9.44
N ARG A 135 22.87 -27.93 9.44
CA ARG A 135 21.53 -28.49 9.15
C ARG A 135 20.91 -27.98 7.85
N MET A 136 21.35 -26.82 7.34
CA MET A 136 20.83 -26.23 6.10
C MET A 136 21.91 -25.47 5.32
N PRO A 137 21.83 -25.42 3.97
CA PRO A 137 22.78 -24.66 3.15
C PRO A 137 22.66 -23.14 3.38
N ARG A 138 23.76 -22.41 3.16
CA ARG A 138 23.86 -20.95 3.38
C ARG A 138 22.70 -20.15 2.77
N GLY A 139 22.36 -20.41 1.50
CA GLY A 139 21.25 -19.70 0.82
C GLY A 139 19.88 -19.93 1.46
N ARG A 140 19.64 -21.11 2.07
CA ARG A 140 18.40 -21.37 2.82
C ARG A 140 18.37 -20.62 4.15
N LEU A 141 19.50 -20.54 4.85
CA LEU A 141 19.63 -19.75 6.07
C LEU A 141 19.39 -18.26 5.79
N GLU A 142 20.00 -17.71 4.74
CA GLU A 142 19.84 -16.31 4.32
C GLU A 142 18.39 -15.99 3.90
N TYR A 143 17.79 -16.85 3.07
CA TYR A 143 16.38 -16.75 2.69
C TYR A 143 15.46 -16.74 3.92
N LEU A 144 15.70 -17.63 4.89
CA LEU A 144 14.92 -17.69 6.12
C LEU A 144 15.11 -16.43 6.98
N LYS A 145 16.35 -15.93 7.16
CA LYS A 145 16.61 -14.68 7.89
C LYS A 145 15.78 -13.52 7.33
N ARG A 146 15.67 -13.41 6.00
CA ARG A 146 14.87 -12.38 5.32
C ARG A 146 13.36 -12.54 5.55
N LEU A 147 12.87 -13.78 5.66
CA LEU A 147 11.45 -14.06 5.91
C LEU A 147 11.03 -13.97 7.38
N LEU A 148 11.93 -14.25 8.33
CA LEU A 148 11.58 -14.34 9.76
C LEU A 148 10.76 -13.16 10.30
N PRO A 149 11.00 -11.88 9.95
CA PRO A 149 10.17 -10.76 10.41
C PRO A 149 8.67 -10.94 10.09
N TYR A 150 8.36 -11.52 8.93
CA TYR A 150 6.98 -11.78 8.46
C TYR A 150 6.38 -13.06 9.05
N LEU A 151 7.20 -14.02 9.49
CA LEU A 151 6.77 -15.32 10.01
C LEU A 151 6.61 -15.34 11.55
N LYS A 152 6.89 -14.23 12.24
CA LYS A 152 6.74 -14.09 13.70
C LYS A 152 5.28 -14.10 14.18
N ASN A 153 4.37 -13.48 13.42
CA ASN A 153 2.97 -13.35 13.81
C ASN A 153 2.17 -14.57 13.31
N GLN A 154 2.09 -15.61 14.15
CA GLN A 154 1.37 -16.85 13.84
C GLN A 154 0.05 -16.94 14.57
N ASN A 155 -1.01 -17.37 13.88
CA ASN A 155 -2.34 -17.63 14.46
C ASN A 155 -3.06 -18.73 13.66
N GLU A 156 -3.96 -19.50 14.29
CA GLU A 156 -4.84 -20.46 13.58
C GLU A 156 -5.83 -19.71 12.66
N ASP A 157 -6.27 -18.51 13.04
CA ASP A 157 -6.91 -17.59 12.11
C ASP A 157 -5.87 -16.99 11.15
N CYS A 158 -5.64 -17.65 10.01
CA CYS A 158 -4.66 -17.25 9.00
C CYS A 158 -5.20 -17.25 7.55
N LEU A 159 -6.52 -17.37 7.35
CA LEU A 159 -7.12 -17.53 6.01
C LEU A 159 -7.31 -16.19 5.29
N TYR A 160 -6.18 -15.51 5.08
CA TYR A 160 -6.04 -14.22 4.43
C TYR A 160 -5.25 -14.35 3.12
N LEU A 161 -5.56 -13.50 2.16
CA LEU A 161 -4.80 -13.35 0.91
C LEU A 161 -4.34 -11.90 0.71
N ASN A 162 -3.37 -11.74 -0.19
CA ASN A 162 -2.87 -10.43 -0.60
C ASN A 162 -3.07 -10.30 -2.12
N ILE A 163 -3.57 -9.15 -2.57
CA ILE A 163 -3.87 -8.84 -3.97
C ILE A 163 -2.93 -7.71 -4.42
N TYR A 164 -2.34 -7.86 -5.59
CA TYR A 164 -1.46 -6.89 -6.23
C TYR A 164 -1.97 -6.67 -7.66
N ALA A 165 -2.58 -5.51 -7.92
CA ALA A 165 -3.13 -5.17 -9.23
C ALA A 165 -2.41 -3.93 -9.78
N PRO A 166 -1.86 -3.94 -11.00
CA PRO A 166 -1.32 -2.72 -11.59
C PRO A 166 -2.40 -1.63 -11.69
N ALA A 167 -2.07 -0.38 -11.40
CA ALA A 167 -3.02 0.72 -11.45
C ALA A 167 -3.33 1.16 -12.90
N ASP A 168 -2.37 0.97 -13.82
CA ASP A 168 -2.44 1.38 -15.23
C ASP A 168 -3.12 0.31 -16.11
N ILE A 169 -4.35 -0.06 -15.74
CA ILE A 169 -5.19 -0.96 -16.54
C ILE A 169 -6.24 -0.11 -17.26
N GLN A 170 -6.07 0.08 -18.57
CA GLN A 170 -7.16 0.54 -19.42
C GLN A 170 -8.35 -0.41 -19.26
N SER A 171 -9.52 0.16 -18.94
CA SER A 171 -10.66 -0.46 -18.26
C SER A 171 -11.44 -1.53 -19.05
N LYS A 172 -10.81 -2.18 -20.04
CA LYS A 172 -11.38 -3.25 -20.87
C LYS A 172 -10.51 -4.51 -20.98
N LEU A 173 -9.28 -4.52 -20.48
CA LEU A 173 -8.45 -5.72 -20.53
C LEU A 173 -8.67 -6.57 -19.27
N CYS A 174 -9.17 -7.80 -19.46
CA CYS A 174 -9.21 -8.78 -18.38
C CYS A 174 -7.78 -9.19 -18.03
N LEU A 175 -7.30 -8.79 -16.86
CA LEU A 175 -6.05 -9.31 -16.32
C LEU A 175 -6.11 -10.85 -16.26
N HIS A 176 -4.99 -11.49 -16.58
CA HIS A 176 -4.83 -12.91 -16.28
C HIS A 176 -4.48 -13.07 -14.80
N ASP A 177 -5.30 -13.83 -14.07
CA ASP A 177 -5.09 -14.17 -12.67
C ASP A 177 -3.88 -15.10 -12.50
N ILE A 178 -2.70 -14.55 -12.26
CA ILE A 178 -1.51 -15.33 -11.90
C ILE A 178 -1.64 -15.76 -10.43
N LYS A 179 -1.97 -17.03 -10.19
CA LYS A 179 -1.86 -17.62 -8.84
C LYS A 179 -0.43 -18.14 -8.67
N ILE A 180 0.03 -18.31 -7.42
CA ILE A 180 1.43 -18.68 -7.12
C ILE A 180 1.83 -20.07 -7.70
N LYS A 181 0.88 -20.87 -8.21
CA LYS A 181 1.15 -22.11 -8.95
C LYS A 181 1.48 -21.89 -10.44
N ASP A 182 1.25 -20.70 -10.99
CA ASP A 182 1.31 -20.40 -12.42
C ASP A 182 2.65 -19.76 -12.84
N TYR A 183 3.72 -20.03 -12.08
CA TYR A 183 5.07 -19.79 -12.57
C TYR A 183 5.32 -20.69 -13.79
N ILE A 184 5.61 -20.07 -14.93
CA ILE A 184 5.83 -20.67 -16.27
C ILE A 184 4.53 -20.89 -17.09
N LYS A 185 3.87 -19.80 -17.49
CA LYS A 185 3.51 -19.57 -18.91
C LYS A 185 3.17 -18.10 -19.20
N CYS A 186 4.14 -17.36 -19.72
CA CYS A 186 3.88 -16.15 -20.52
C CYS A 186 4.15 -16.50 -21.98
N PHE A 187 3.13 -16.53 -22.84
CA PHE A 187 3.17 -16.23 -24.29
C PHE A 187 1.82 -16.60 -24.95
N GLY A 188 1.26 -15.69 -25.75
CA GLY A 188 0.07 -15.88 -26.61
C GLY A 188 -1.26 -15.91 -25.85
N SER A 189 -2.18 -14.95 -26.01
CA SER A 189 -2.96 -14.57 -27.21
C SER A 189 -4.13 -15.51 -27.51
N GLU A 190 -5.34 -15.15 -27.05
CA GLU A 190 -6.44 -14.64 -27.88
C GLU A 190 -7.65 -14.29 -26.97
N CYS A 191 -8.52 -13.38 -27.45
CA CYS A 191 -9.76 -12.97 -26.78
C CYS A 191 -10.97 -13.52 -27.54
#